data_AF-A0A3M1HXU7-F1
#
_entry.id   AF-A0A3M1HXU7-F1
#
_cell.length_a   1.000
_cell.length_b   1.000
_cell.length_c   1.000
_cell.angle_alpha   90.00
_cell.angle_beta   90.00
_cell.angle_gamma   90.00
#
_symmetry.space_group_name_H-M   'P 1'
#
loop_
_entity.id
_entity.type
_entity.pdbx_description
1 polymer ?
#
loop_
_entity_poly.entity_id
_entity_poly.type
_entity_poly.pdbx_seq_one_letter_code
_entity_poly.pdbx_strand_id
1 'polypeptide(L)'
;MKERKYTNRRYLDALEERVLIFDGAMGTNLQKMHLTAEHFGGEQYVGCNDYLVLTYPQAVEKVHRAFLEAGVDVIETDTFRSNRITLREYGLQDKVIEINRAAARLARRLADEYSTPSPTPGSPPPKGEGMG
;
A
#
# COMPACT_ATOMS: atom_id res chain seq x y z
N MET A 1 -2.56 10.96 -31.78
CA MET A 1 -2.29 10.43 -30.43
C MET A 1 -1.86 8.98 -30.60
N LYS A 2 -0.72 8.53 -30.07
CA LYS A 2 -0.28 7.12 -30.23
C LYS A 2 -1.17 6.21 -29.38
N GLU A 3 -1.78 5.21 -30.01
CA GLU A 3 -2.53 4.16 -29.34
C GLU A 3 -1.58 3.38 -28.41
N ARG A 4 -1.74 3.54 -27.09
CA ARG A 4 -0.97 2.78 -26.10
C ARG A 4 -1.71 1.49 -25.81
N LYS A 5 -1.04 0.35 -26.01
CA LYS A 5 -1.60 -0.97 -25.68
C LYS A 5 -1.38 -1.24 -24.19
N TYR A 6 -2.44 -1.20 -23.39
CA TYR A 6 -2.40 -1.49 -21.96
C TYR A 6 -2.57 -3.01 -21.73
N THR A 7 -1.76 -3.60 -20.86
CA THR A 7 -1.82 -5.03 -20.51
C THR A 7 -2.87 -5.35 -19.42
N ASN A 8 -3.32 -4.33 -18.68
CA ASN A 8 -4.43 -4.40 -17.73
C ASN A 8 -5.10 -3.03 -17.67
N ARG A 9 -6.39 -2.95 -18.01
CA ARG A 9 -7.17 -1.71 -18.06
C ARG A 9 -8.10 -1.50 -16.86
N ARG A 10 -8.22 -2.47 -15.95
CA ARG A 10 -9.23 -2.45 -14.87
C ARG A 10 -9.28 -1.15 -14.06
N TYR A 11 -8.12 -0.55 -13.77
CA TYR A 11 -8.05 0.73 -13.07
C TYR A 11 -8.59 1.89 -13.91
N LEU A 12 -8.21 1.97 -15.20
CA LEU A 12 -8.68 3.01 -16.11
C LEU A 12 -10.18 2.85 -16.40
N ASP A 13 -10.64 1.62 -16.57
CA ASP A 13 -12.06 1.35 -16.81
C ASP A 13 -12.89 1.73 -15.57
N ALA A 14 -12.41 1.44 -14.35
CA ALA A 14 -13.06 1.86 -13.11
C ALA A 14 -13.10 3.39 -12.94
N LEU A 15 -12.06 4.10 -13.38
CA LEU A 15 -12.03 5.58 -13.40
C LEU A 15 -13.03 6.19 -14.38
N GLU A 16 -13.35 5.51 -15.48
CA GLU A 16 -14.36 5.97 -16.44
C GLU A 16 -15.79 5.84 -15.87
N GLU A 17 -16.02 4.89 -14.97
CA GLU A 17 -17.33 4.60 -14.39
C GLU A 17 -17.64 5.40 -13.11
N ARG A 18 -16.63 5.66 -12.26
CA ARG A 18 -16.82 6.35 -10.98
C ARG A 18 -15.55 7.03 -10.47
N VAL A 19 -15.72 7.89 -9.47
CA VAL A 19 -14.59 8.42 -8.68
C VAL A 19 -13.99 7.29 -7.86
N LEU A 20 -12.66 7.16 -7.91
CA LEU A 20 -11.90 6.23 -7.07
C LEU A 20 -11.30 6.95 -5.87
N ILE A 21 -11.39 6.33 -4.70
CA ILE A 21 -10.86 6.85 -3.44
C ILE A 21 -9.51 6.19 -3.13
N PHE A 22 -8.49 7.02 -2.92
CA PHE A 22 -7.17 6.58 -2.46
C PHE A 22 -7.11 6.56 -0.94
N ASP A 23 -6.17 5.80 -0.41
CA ASP A 23 -5.84 5.79 1.00
C ASP A 23 -5.25 7.12 1.49
N GLY A 24 -5.13 7.21 2.82
CA GLY A 24 -4.57 8.37 3.50
C GLY A 24 -3.12 8.16 3.92
N ALA A 25 -2.61 9.09 4.73
CA ALA A 25 -1.20 9.12 5.09
C ALA A 25 -0.73 7.86 5.85
N MET A 26 0.27 7.16 5.31
CA MET A 26 0.96 6.07 5.99
C MET A 26 1.70 6.55 7.26
N GLY A 27 2.55 7.57 7.11
CA GLY A 27 3.44 8.04 8.19
C GLY A 27 2.70 8.49 9.45
N THR A 28 1.63 9.27 9.32
CA THR A 28 0.83 9.74 10.47
C THR A 28 0.16 8.59 11.21
N ASN A 29 -0.21 7.51 10.51
CA ASN A 29 -0.77 6.32 11.15
C ASN A 29 0.30 5.50 11.86
N LEU A 30 1.50 5.35 11.28
CA LEU A 30 2.63 4.67 11.92
C LEU A 30 3.11 5.40 13.18
N GLN A 31 3.10 6.74 13.19
CA GLN A 31 3.46 7.55 14.37
C GLN A 31 2.59 7.24 15.60
N LYS A 32 1.31 6.89 15.40
CA LYS A 32 0.38 6.52 16.47
C LYS A 32 0.65 5.12 17.06
N MET A 33 1.52 4.32 16.43
CA MET A 33 1.79 2.95 16.86
C MET A 33 2.92 2.83 17.88
N HIS A 34 3.55 3.95 18.27
CA HIS A 34 4.65 3.98 19.25
C HIS A 34 5.78 2.98 18.93
N LEU A 35 6.18 2.90 17.66
CA LEU A 35 7.22 1.98 17.20
C LEU A 35 8.58 2.32 17.84
N THR A 36 9.26 1.29 18.36
CA THR A 36 10.61 1.37 18.94
C THR A 36 11.69 1.13 17.89
N ALA A 37 12.95 1.41 18.26
CA ALA A 37 14.12 1.12 17.42
C ALA A 37 14.22 -0.35 16.97
N GLU A 38 13.77 -1.29 17.81
CA GLU A 38 13.74 -2.71 17.46
C GLU A 38 12.87 -2.98 16.22
N HIS A 39 11.68 -2.37 16.14
CA HIS A 39 10.81 -2.52 14.96
C HIS A 39 11.45 -1.96 13.68
N PHE A 40 12.28 -0.91 13.79
CA PHE A 40 13.03 -0.37 12.66
C PHE A 40 14.31 -1.16 12.34
N GLY A 41 14.67 -2.17 13.14
CA GLY A 41 15.91 -2.95 12.99
C GLY A 41 17.15 -2.29 13.57
N GLY A 42 17.00 -1.28 14.42
CA GLY A 42 18.08 -0.56 15.12
C GLY A 42 17.89 0.96 15.17
N GLU A 43 18.55 1.60 16.13
CA GLU A 43 18.48 3.07 16.38
C GLU A 43 18.79 3.90 15.12
N GLN A 44 19.76 3.45 14.31
CA GLN A 44 20.16 4.15 13.09
C GLN A 44 19.07 4.20 12.01
N TYR A 45 18.03 3.36 12.10
CA TYR A 45 16.96 3.25 11.09
C TYR A 45 15.65 3.90 11.53
N VAL A 46 15.58 4.43 12.76
CA VAL A 46 14.38 5.04 13.32
C VAL A 46 13.92 6.20 12.43
N GLY A 47 12.64 6.16 12.03
CA GLY A 47 12.03 7.15 11.13
C GLY A 47 12.15 6.81 9.64
N CYS A 48 12.85 5.73 9.26
CA CYS A 48 12.78 5.18 7.91
C CYS A 48 11.58 4.24 7.80
N ASN A 49 10.37 4.81 7.66
CA ASN A 49 9.12 4.03 7.59
C ASN A 49 9.17 2.99 6.47
N ASP A 50 9.68 3.36 5.30
CA ASP A 50 9.86 2.47 4.15
C ASP A 50 10.60 1.17 4.50
N TYR A 51 11.50 1.17 5.49
CA TYR A 51 12.24 -0.04 5.88
C TYR A 51 11.42 -1.02 6.73
N LEU A 52 10.32 -0.55 7.33
CA LEU A 52 9.40 -1.39 8.12
C LEU A 52 8.82 -2.53 7.28
N VAL A 53 8.69 -2.39 5.96
CA VAL A 53 8.23 -3.48 5.09
C VAL A 53 9.16 -4.71 5.11
N LEU A 54 10.40 -4.56 5.58
CA LEU A 54 11.36 -5.65 5.78
C LEU A 54 11.51 -6.03 7.25
N THR A 55 11.58 -5.05 8.16
CA THR A 55 11.90 -5.32 9.57
C THR A 55 10.67 -5.62 10.42
N TYR A 56 9.55 -4.96 10.13
CA TYR A 56 8.31 -5.11 10.90
C TYR A 56 7.06 -4.84 10.03
N PRO A 57 6.82 -5.67 8.99
CA PRO A 57 5.80 -5.43 7.97
C PRO A 57 4.38 -5.35 8.54
N GLN A 58 4.14 -5.96 9.71
CA GLN A 58 2.84 -5.97 10.39
C GLN A 58 2.33 -4.55 10.69
N ALA A 59 3.22 -3.58 10.95
CA ALA A 59 2.82 -2.19 11.16
C ALA A 59 2.24 -1.57 9.87
N VAL A 60 2.90 -1.80 8.72
CA VAL A 60 2.46 -1.32 7.41
C VAL A 60 1.17 -2.03 6.97
N GLU A 61 1.10 -3.35 7.16
CA GLU A 61 -0.12 -4.13 6.90
C GLU A 61 -1.32 -3.59 7.67
N LYS A 62 -1.13 -3.27 8.96
CA LYS A 62 -2.20 -2.75 9.81
C LYS A 62 -2.75 -1.42 9.27
N VAL A 63 -1.91 -0.54 8.75
CA VAL A 63 -2.37 0.72 8.15
C VAL A 63 -3.13 0.48 6.85
N HIS A 64 -2.60 -0.34 5.94
CA HIS A 64 -3.30 -0.65 4.68
C HIS A 64 -4.65 -1.33 4.94
N ARG A 65 -4.72 -2.30 5.85
CA ARG A 65 -5.98 -2.96 6.22
C ARG A 65 -7.00 -1.96 6.76
N ALA A 66 -6.59 -1.05 7.64
CA ALA A 66 -7.49 -0.04 8.18
C ALA A 66 -8.10 0.85 7.08
N PHE A 67 -7.34 1.19 6.03
CA PHE A 67 -7.87 1.93 4.89
C PHE A 67 -8.78 1.08 3.99
N LEU A 68 -8.39 -0.17 3.72
CA LEU A 68 -9.21 -1.10 2.94
C LEU A 68 -10.55 -1.40 3.65
N GLU A 69 -10.54 -1.57 4.96
CA GLU A 69 -11.74 -1.73 5.80
C GLU A 69 -12.62 -0.48 5.81
N ALA A 70 -12.02 0.71 5.68
CA ALA A 70 -12.74 1.97 5.50
C ALA A 70 -13.32 2.13 4.08
N GLY A 71 -13.00 1.24 3.13
CA GLY A 71 -13.60 1.19 1.80
C GLY A 71 -12.87 1.99 0.73
N VAL A 72 -11.55 2.21 0.85
CA VAL A 72 -10.77 2.83 -0.24
C VAL A 72 -10.67 1.89 -1.45
N ASP A 73 -10.68 2.45 -2.66
CA ASP A 73 -10.52 1.69 -3.91
C ASP A 73 -9.04 1.39 -4.21
N VAL A 74 -8.13 2.25 -3.75
CA VAL A 74 -6.70 2.19 -4.05
C VAL A 74 -5.88 2.39 -2.79
N ILE A 75 -4.87 1.55 -2.61
CA ILE A 75 -3.81 1.75 -1.62
C ILE A 75 -2.49 2.04 -2.33
N GLU A 76 -1.69 2.93 -1.75
CA GLU A 76 -0.33 3.21 -2.21
C GLU A 76 0.67 2.23 -1.57
N THR A 77 1.86 2.06 -2.16
CA THR A 77 2.94 1.31 -1.50
C THR A 77 3.68 2.19 -0.49
N ASP A 78 4.20 1.62 0.59
CA ASP A 78 5.07 2.32 1.55
C ASP A 78 6.48 2.57 0.98
N THR A 79 6.56 3.44 -0.03
CA THR A 79 7.78 3.64 -0.83
C THR A 79 8.10 5.10 -1.11
N PHE A 80 7.52 6.03 -0.35
CA PHE A 80 7.69 7.48 -0.61
C PHE A 80 9.16 7.91 -0.60
N ARG A 81 9.97 7.34 0.30
CA ARG A 81 11.41 7.66 0.44
C ARG A 81 12.31 6.54 -0.09
N SER A 82 11.75 5.52 -0.74
CA SER A 82 12.46 4.32 -1.21
C SER A 82 13.30 4.55 -2.46
N ASN A 83 14.17 5.56 -2.43
CA ASN A 83 15.14 5.87 -3.47
C ASN A 83 16.55 5.92 -2.89
N ARG A 84 17.56 5.80 -3.75
CA ARG A 84 18.98 5.69 -3.36
C ARG A 84 19.50 6.90 -2.59
N ILE A 85 18.97 8.10 -2.84
CA ILE A 85 19.44 9.34 -2.20
C ILE A 85 18.96 9.35 -0.75
N THR A 86 17.66 9.15 -0.54
CA THR A 86 17.06 9.23 0.78
C THR A 86 17.41 8.04 1.67
N LEU A 87 17.49 6.83 1.11
CA LEU A 87 17.91 5.65 1.87
C LEU A 87 19.38 5.70 2.31
N ARG A 88 20.22 6.52 1.67
CA ARG A 88 21.61 6.71 2.10
C ARG A 88 21.74 7.35 3.48
N GLU A 89 20.79 8.20 3.86
CA GLU A 89 20.74 8.83 5.19
C GLU A 89 20.71 7.77 6.32
N TYR A 90 20.25 6.56 5.99
CA TYR A 90 20.14 5.41 6.87
C TYR A 90 21.15 4.30 6.55
N GLY A 91 22.05 4.49 5.59
CA GLY A 91 22.97 3.43 5.12
C GLY A 91 22.29 2.30 4.34
N LEU A 92 21.08 2.51 3.82
CA LEU A 92 20.24 1.51 3.14
C LEU A 92 20.20 1.68 1.61
N GLN A 93 21.07 2.51 1.01
CA GLN A 93 21.04 2.84 -0.42
C GLN A 93 21.11 1.64 -1.37
N ASP A 94 21.68 0.52 -0.92
CA ASP A 94 21.82 -0.71 -1.71
C ASP A 94 20.59 -1.63 -1.60
N LYS A 95 19.62 -1.29 -0.73
CA LYS A 95 18.38 -2.04 -0.51
C LYS A 95 17.16 -1.48 -1.24
N VAL A 96 17.33 -0.47 -2.10
CA VAL A 96 16.24 0.20 -2.85
C VAL A 96 15.30 -0.81 -3.50
N ILE A 97 15.84 -1.76 -4.27
CA ILE A 97 15.02 -2.75 -5.00
C ILE A 97 14.33 -3.74 -4.05
N GLU A 98 15.02 -4.13 -2.98
CA GLU A 98 14.51 -5.06 -1.97
C GLU A 98 13.29 -4.46 -1.26
N ILE A 99 13.42 -3.22 -0.78
CA ILE A 99 12.38 -2.47 -0.07
C ILE A 99 11.17 -2.24 -0.99
N ASN A 100 11.37 -1.67 -2.18
CA ASN A 100 10.27 -1.40 -3.11
C ASN A 100 9.51 -2.67 -3.51
N ARG A 101 10.23 -3.77 -3.74
CA ARG A 101 9.59 -5.05 -4.08
C ARG A 101 8.82 -5.64 -2.90
N ALA A 102 9.33 -5.52 -1.68
CA ALA A 102 8.62 -5.98 -0.49
C ALA A 102 7.34 -5.16 -0.27
N ALA A 103 7.43 -3.83 -0.33
CA ALA A 103 6.28 -2.94 -0.24
C ALA A 103 5.21 -3.24 -1.33
N ALA A 104 5.64 -3.40 -2.58
CA ALA A 104 4.72 -3.72 -3.68
C ALA A 104 4.04 -5.09 -3.52
N ARG A 105 4.78 -6.12 -3.08
CA ARG A 105 4.19 -7.43 -2.78
C ARG A 105 3.20 -7.37 -1.63
N LEU A 106 3.52 -6.58 -0.60
CA LEU A 106 2.66 -6.39 0.56
C LEU A 106 1.33 -5.76 0.17
N ALA A 107 1.39 -4.60 -0.50
CA ALA A 107 0.20 -3.90 -0.97
C ALA A 107 -0.60 -4.75 -1.97
N ARG A 108 0.05 -5.44 -2.93
CA ARG A 108 -0.65 -6.32 -3.87
C ARG A 108 -1.40 -7.45 -3.17
N ARG A 109 -0.76 -8.15 -2.22
CA ARG A 109 -1.40 -9.23 -1.47
C ARG A 109 -2.62 -8.72 -0.71
N LEU A 110 -2.52 -7.58 -0.03
CA LEU A 110 -3.65 -6.98 0.68
C LEU A 110 -4.75 -6.52 -0.29
N ALA A 111 -4.40 -5.92 -1.41
CA ALA A 111 -5.36 -5.57 -2.43
C ALA A 111 -6.06 -6.81 -3.01
N ASP A 112 -5.37 -7.95 -3.18
CA ASP A 112 -5.98 -9.22 -3.61
C ASP A 112 -6.95 -9.77 -2.56
N GLU A 113 -6.61 -9.69 -1.28
CA GLU A 113 -7.48 -10.16 -0.18
C GLU A 113 -8.81 -9.40 -0.09
N TYR A 114 -8.80 -8.09 -0.39
CA TYR A 114 -9.99 -7.24 -0.34
C TYR A 114 -10.65 -7.02 -1.72
N SER A 115 -10.04 -7.52 -2.79
CA SER A 115 -10.67 -7.49 -4.10
C SER A 115 -11.81 -8.50 -4.14
N THR A 116 -13.02 -8.05 -4.41
CA THR A 116 -14.09 -8.96 -4.81
C THR A 116 -13.76 -9.52 -6.20
N PRO A 117 -14.09 -10.79 -6.49
CA PRO A 117 -14.04 -11.29 -7.86
C PRO A 117 -14.84 -10.34 -8.75
N SER A 118 -14.30 -9.99 -9.92
CA SER A 118 -15.05 -9.19 -10.90
C SER A 118 -16.45 -9.79 -11.06
N PRO A 119 -17.52 -8.98 -11.03
CA PRO A 119 -18.84 -9.51 -11.30
C PRO A 119 -18.82 -10.11 -12.69
N THR A 120 -18.97 -11.43 -12.78
CA THR A 120 -19.43 -12.05 -14.02
C THR A 120 -20.80 -11.44 -14.36
N PRO A 121 -21.14 -11.28 -15.65
CA PRO A 121 -22.47 -10.84 -16.03
C PRO A 121 -23.52 -11.71 -15.32
N GLY A 122 -24.34 -11.11 -14.44
CA GLY A 122 -25.36 -11.80 -13.63
C GLY A 122 -25.02 -12.02 -12.15
N SER A 123 -23.85 -11.61 -11.65
CA SER A 123 -23.57 -11.68 -10.22
C SER A 123 -24.39 -10.63 -9.44
N PRO A 124 -25.00 -11.00 -8.30
CA PRO A 124 -25.73 -10.05 -7.46
C PRO A 124 -24.78 -8.99 -6.88
N PRO A 125 -25.25 -7.77 -6.62
CA PRO A 125 -24.42 -6.72 -6.05
C PRO A 125 -23.83 -7.16 -4.70
N PRO A 126 -22.59 -6.76 -4.36
CA PRO A 126 -22.02 -7.05 -3.05
C PRO A 126 -22.95 -6.48 -1.97
N LYS A 127 -23.24 -7.30 -0.96
CA LYS A 127 -24.09 -6.91 0.17
C LYS A 127 -23.42 -5.74 0.87
N GLY A 128 -24.01 -4.55 0.76
CA GLY A 128 -23.71 -3.46 1.67
C GLY A 128 -24.12 -3.90 3.07
N GLU A 129 -23.16 -4.23 3.92
CA GLU A 129 -23.43 -4.32 5.34
C GLU A 129 -23.73 -2.91 5.85
N GLY A 130 -24.91 -2.79 6.45
CA GLY A 130 -25.52 -1.52 6.77
C GLY A 130 -24.72 -0.73 7.79
N MET A 131 -24.59 0.55 7.52
CA MET A 131 -24.23 1.55 8.51
C MET A 131 -25.47 1.77 9.40
N GLY A 132 -25.45 1.11 10.57
CA GLY A 132 -26.31 1.41 11.71
C GLY A 132 -25.56 2.23 12.74
#